data_AF-A0A8W8NN90-F1
#
_entry.id   AF-A0A8W8NN90-F1
#
_cell.length_a   1.000
_cell.length_b   1.000
_cell.length_c   1.000
_cell.angle_alpha   90.00
_cell.angle_beta   90.00
_cell.angle_gamma   90.00
#
_symmetry.space_group_name_H-M   'P 1'
#
loop_
_entity.id
_entity.type
_entity.pdbx_description
1 polymer ?
#
loop_
_entity_poly.entity_id
_entity_poly.type
_entity_poly.pdbx_seq_one_letter_code
_entity_poly.pdbx_strand_id
1 'polypeptide(L)'
;MDLQMKLCDSVTGSLNRTPSFNLKMFRKSVDESNSEESRKIRRHTPVGSGEYSVGCWDMMCGGPTEKGSFFRLFYPVEKTDIYKRDKQWPLWLPRKQYGEGYADILTKNPKIKVVGKLLNWMGGDVYVPALWQGPLCPSNTQFPVVIFSHGLGG
;
A
#
# COMPACT_ATOMS: atom_id res chain seq x y z
N MET A 1 17.17 -26.77 60.46
CA MET A 1 16.60 -26.11 61.64
C MET A 1 17.76 -25.47 62.37
N ASP A 2 17.82 -24.14 62.37
CA ASP A 2 18.27 -23.27 63.47
C ASP A 2 18.83 -21.94 62.96
N LEU A 3 18.07 -20.89 63.27
CA LEU A 3 18.50 -19.50 63.30
C LEU A 3 19.47 -19.31 64.47
N GLN A 4 20.47 -18.44 64.33
CA GLN A 4 20.71 -17.40 65.32
C GLN A 4 21.49 -16.22 64.69
N MET A 5 21.16 -15.05 65.21
CA MET A 5 21.44 -13.71 64.72
C MET A 5 22.90 -13.29 64.91
N LYS A 6 23.37 -12.37 64.07
CA LYS A 6 24.26 -11.28 64.51
C LYS A 6 23.80 -9.95 63.90
N LEU A 7 23.58 -9.00 64.81
CA LEU A 7 23.17 -7.61 64.63
C LEU A 7 24.40 -6.68 64.56
N CYS A 8 24.13 -5.40 64.21
CA CYS A 8 24.98 -4.20 64.13
C CYS A 8 25.64 -3.92 62.76
N ASP A 9 25.57 -2.74 62.14
CA ASP A 9 24.92 -1.46 62.50
C ASP A 9 24.75 -0.55 61.26
N SER A 10 23.68 0.25 61.30
CA SER A 10 23.54 1.67 60.88
C SER A 10 24.18 2.18 59.58
N VAL A 11 23.35 2.79 58.70
CA VAL A 11 23.39 4.24 58.33
C VAL A 11 22.31 4.54 57.26
N THR A 12 21.24 5.20 57.73
CA THR A 12 20.38 6.25 57.13
C THR A 12 20.23 6.44 55.59
N GLY A 13 18.98 6.60 55.14
CA GLY A 13 18.62 7.40 53.94
C GLY A 13 17.51 6.79 53.07
N SER A 14 16.23 7.00 53.41
CA SER A 14 15.36 8.05 52.84
C SER A 14 14.70 7.73 51.48
N LEU A 15 13.38 7.50 51.57
CA LEU A 15 12.28 7.86 50.66
C LEU A 15 12.32 7.48 49.16
N ASN A 16 11.32 6.68 48.79
CA ASN A 16 10.38 6.88 47.69
C ASN A 16 10.96 7.15 46.29
N ARG A 17 11.18 6.08 45.51
CA ARG A 17 11.14 6.17 44.04
C ARG A 17 9.73 5.85 43.54
N THR A 18 8.92 6.89 43.35
CA THR A 18 7.77 6.78 42.44
C THR A 18 8.29 6.44 41.04
N PRO A 19 7.68 5.50 40.30
CA PRO A 19 8.03 5.32 38.91
C PRO A 19 7.70 6.63 38.19
N SER A 20 8.71 7.35 37.73
CA SER A 20 8.50 8.53 36.90
C SER A 20 7.89 8.06 35.59
N PHE A 21 6.57 8.12 35.49
CA PHE A 21 5.87 7.96 34.22
C PHE A 21 6.43 9.02 33.27
N ASN A 22 7.22 8.55 32.29
CA ASN A 22 7.83 9.44 31.32
C ASN A 22 6.72 9.91 30.38
N LEU A 23 6.18 11.10 30.68
CA LEU A 23 5.09 11.71 29.92
C LEU A 23 5.44 11.91 28.45
N LYS A 24 6.73 12.05 28.09
CA LYS A 24 7.17 12.16 26.70
C LYS A 24 7.05 10.82 25.97
N MET A 25 7.37 9.72 26.65
CA MET A 25 7.23 8.37 26.08
C MET A 25 5.76 7.98 25.96
N PHE A 26 4.95 8.26 26.99
CA PHE A 26 3.50 8.01 26.95
C PHE A 26 2.81 8.87 25.89
N ARG A 27 3.15 10.15 25.80
CA ARG A 27 2.63 11.04 24.76
C ARG A 27 3.06 10.61 23.36
N LYS A 28 4.31 10.15 23.17
CA LYS A 28 4.74 9.57 21.90
C LYS A 28 3.95 8.30 21.54
N SER A 29 3.68 7.43 22.51
CA SER A 29 2.85 6.23 22.32
C SER A 29 1.40 6.57 21.99
N VAL A 30 0.83 7.58 22.65
CA VAL A 30 -0.53 8.09 22.39
C VAL A 30 -0.61 8.81 21.05
N ASP A 31 0.44 9.53 20.65
CA ASP A 31 0.52 10.20 19.35
C ASP A 31 0.75 9.18 18.21
N GLU A 32 1.54 8.13 18.43
CA GLU A 32 1.69 7.01 17.49
C GLU A 32 0.38 6.24 17.32
N SER A 33 -0.34 5.93 18.42
CA SER A 33 -1.64 5.27 18.37
C SER A 33 -2.73 6.15 17.74
N ASN A 34 -2.77 7.45 18.05
CA ASN A 34 -3.72 8.40 17.44
C ASN A 34 -3.43 8.67 15.96
N SER A 35 -2.18 8.51 15.50
CA SER A 35 -1.82 8.67 14.08
C SER A 35 -2.22 7.47 13.21
N GLU A 36 -2.50 6.31 13.82
CA GLU A 36 -3.00 5.13 13.14
C GLU A 36 -4.54 5.12 13.01
N GLU A 37 -5.27 5.82 13.90
CA GLU A 37 -6.73 5.64 14.05
C GLU A 37 -7.62 6.46 13.09
N SER A 38 -7.08 7.27 12.17
CA SER A 38 -7.90 7.82 11.07
C SER A 38 -7.11 8.18 9.83
N ARG A 39 -6.34 7.23 9.27
CA ARG A 39 -5.84 7.41 7.91
C ARG A 39 -6.99 7.22 6.92
N LYS A 40 -7.38 8.31 6.25
CA LYS A 40 -8.33 8.26 5.14
C LYS A 40 -7.76 7.36 4.04
N ILE A 41 -8.39 6.20 3.84
CA ILE A 41 -8.03 5.23 2.81
C ILE A 41 -8.12 5.93 1.43
N ARG A 42 -7.13 5.71 0.57
CA ARG A 42 -7.10 6.26 -0.80
C ARG A 42 -8.29 5.77 -1.61
N ARG A 43 -8.74 6.51 -2.62
CA ARG A 43 -9.76 6.00 -3.55
C ARG A 43 -9.18 4.83 -4.32
N HIS A 44 -9.82 3.67 -4.29
CA HIS A 44 -9.29 2.47 -4.91
C HIS A 44 -10.37 1.58 -5.53
N THR A 45 -9.96 0.71 -6.46
CA THR A 45 -10.81 -0.37 -6.98
C THR A 45 -11.05 -1.44 -5.90
N PRO A 46 -12.05 -2.32 -6.02
CA PRO A 46 -12.29 -3.37 -5.02
C PRO A 46 -11.04 -4.21 -4.72
N VAL A 47 -10.87 -4.56 -3.45
CA VAL A 47 -9.77 -5.44 -2.99
C VAL A 47 -10.11 -6.89 -3.35
N GLY A 48 -9.11 -7.65 -3.79
CA GLY A 48 -9.27 -9.08 -4.04
C GLY A 48 -9.62 -9.85 -2.76
N SER A 49 -10.59 -10.76 -2.84
CA SER A 49 -11.04 -11.59 -1.71
C SER A 49 -10.22 -12.86 -1.48
N GLY A 50 -9.20 -13.10 -2.31
CA GLY A 50 -8.39 -14.32 -2.28
C GLY A 50 -7.43 -14.41 -1.09
N GLU A 51 -6.82 -15.58 -0.95
CA GLU A 51 -5.89 -15.90 0.16
C GLU A 51 -4.56 -15.14 0.06
N TYR A 52 -4.13 -14.80 -1.15
CA TYR A 52 -2.91 -14.04 -1.39
C TYR A 52 -3.18 -12.54 -1.39
N SER A 53 -2.18 -11.76 -1.00
CA SER A 53 -2.13 -10.35 -1.43
C SER A 53 -1.64 -10.32 -2.88
N VAL A 54 -1.85 -9.20 -3.58
CA VAL A 54 -1.52 -9.08 -5.01
C VAL A 54 -0.34 -8.13 -5.19
N GLY A 55 0.66 -8.57 -5.95
CA GLY A 55 1.73 -7.73 -6.49
C GLY A 55 1.37 -7.25 -7.90
N CYS A 56 1.94 -6.12 -8.30
CA CYS A 56 1.72 -5.54 -9.62
C CYS A 56 3.04 -5.06 -10.22
N TRP A 57 3.28 -5.37 -11.50
CA TRP A 57 4.45 -4.92 -12.22
C TRP A 57 4.14 -4.72 -13.71
N ASP A 58 4.58 -3.59 -14.29
CA ASP A 58 4.51 -3.34 -15.73
C ASP A 58 5.81 -3.77 -16.41
N MET A 59 5.70 -4.63 -17.42
CA MET A 59 6.85 -5.19 -18.13
C MET A 59 6.76 -4.92 -19.63
N MET A 60 7.87 -4.44 -20.21
CA MET A 60 8.06 -4.24 -21.64
C MET A 60 9.15 -5.18 -22.14
N CYS A 61 8.75 -6.21 -22.89
CA CYS A 61 9.65 -7.19 -23.49
C CYS A 61 9.95 -6.83 -24.94
N GLY A 62 11.21 -6.94 -25.36
CA GLY A 62 11.62 -6.63 -26.74
C GLY A 62 11.80 -5.13 -27.05
N GLY A 63 11.85 -4.29 -26.01
CA GLY A 63 12.07 -2.84 -26.13
C GLY A 63 10.82 -2.06 -26.57
N PRO A 64 10.92 -0.72 -26.65
CA PRO A 64 9.81 0.17 -27.02
C PRO A 64 9.60 0.16 -28.54
N THR A 65 9.33 -1.01 -29.11
CA THR A 65 9.09 -1.22 -30.54
C THR A 65 7.70 -1.79 -30.77
N GLU A 66 7.16 -1.64 -31.99
CA GLU A 66 5.85 -2.18 -32.36
C GLU A 66 5.77 -3.72 -32.28
N LYS A 67 6.93 -4.40 -32.30
CA LYS A 67 7.03 -5.85 -32.16
C LYS A 67 7.24 -6.30 -30.71
N GLY A 68 7.42 -5.35 -29.79
CA GLY A 68 7.55 -5.62 -28.37
C GLY A 68 6.20 -5.94 -27.73
N SER A 69 6.25 -6.64 -26.61
CA SER A 69 5.05 -6.91 -25.80
C SER A 69 5.07 -6.04 -24.57
N PHE A 70 3.97 -5.34 -24.30
CA PHE A 70 3.79 -4.56 -23.08
C PHE A 70 2.55 -5.05 -22.33
N PHE A 71 2.72 -5.38 -21.05
CA PHE A 71 1.62 -5.85 -20.22
C PHE A 71 1.85 -5.54 -18.74
N ARG A 72 0.75 -5.50 -18.00
CA ARG A 72 0.72 -5.41 -16.54
C ARG A 72 0.53 -6.80 -15.96
N LEU A 73 1.53 -7.27 -15.20
CA LEU A 73 1.51 -8.54 -14.50
C LEU A 73 0.93 -8.35 -13.10
N PHE A 74 -0.10 -9.14 -12.78
CA PHE A 74 -0.58 -9.33 -11.41
C PHE A 74 -0.19 -10.71 -10.94
N TYR A 75 0.38 -10.80 -9.74
CA TYR A 75 0.93 -12.05 -9.23
C TYR A 75 0.74 -12.15 -7.71
N PRO A 76 0.73 -13.37 -7.14
CA PRO A 76 0.56 -13.55 -5.71
C PRO A 76 1.80 -13.05 -4.97
N VAL A 77 1.55 -12.33 -3.87
CA VAL A 77 2.56 -11.96 -2.87
C VAL A 77 2.09 -12.46 -1.51
N GLU A 78 3.02 -12.55 -0.57
CA GLU A 78 2.71 -13.00 0.79
C GLU A 78 1.56 -12.19 1.40
N LYS A 79 0.65 -12.87 2.10
CA LYS A 79 -0.56 -12.26 2.64
C LYS A 79 -0.18 -11.18 3.66
N THR A 80 -0.70 -9.99 3.42
CA THR A 80 -0.40 -8.79 4.21
C THR A 80 -1.66 -7.95 4.34
N ASP A 81 -1.70 -7.10 5.36
CA ASP A 81 -2.72 -6.05 5.46
C ASP A 81 -2.49 -5.01 4.35
N ILE A 82 -3.28 -5.13 3.28
CA ILE A 82 -3.12 -4.33 2.07
C ILE A 82 -3.39 -2.84 2.33
N TYR A 83 -4.24 -2.50 3.31
CA TYR A 83 -4.59 -1.12 3.64
C TYR A 83 -3.47 -0.40 4.38
N LYS A 84 -2.66 -1.12 5.19
CA LYS A 84 -1.42 -0.58 5.78
C LYS A 84 -0.35 -0.28 4.74
N ARG A 85 -0.50 -0.78 3.52
CA ARG A 85 0.46 -0.67 2.42
C ARG A 85 -0.08 0.17 1.26
N ASP A 86 -1.10 0.99 1.49
CA ASP A 86 -1.77 1.84 0.50
C ASP A 86 -0.81 2.76 -0.30
N LYS A 87 0.30 3.19 0.33
CA LYS A 87 1.33 4.00 -0.31
C LYS A 87 2.06 3.29 -1.46
N GLN A 88 2.00 1.96 -1.50
CA GLN A 88 2.63 1.12 -2.54
C GLN A 88 1.66 0.78 -3.66
N TRP A 89 0.41 1.23 -3.58
CA TRP A 89 -0.58 0.95 -4.60
C TRP A 89 -0.28 1.74 -5.87
N PRO A 90 -0.23 1.06 -7.05
CA PRO A 90 -0.09 1.77 -8.30
C PRO A 90 -1.37 2.51 -8.64
N LEU A 91 -1.21 3.58 -9.42
CA LEU A 91 -2.34 4.24 -10.07
C LEU A 91 -3.01 3.25 -11.02
N TRP A 92 -4.34 3.26 -11.01
CA TRP A 92 -5.14 2.55 -12.01
C TRP A 92 -4.80 3.06 -13.41
N LEU A 93 -4.66 4.37 -13.56
CA LEU A 93 -4.21 5.03 -14.78
C LEU A 93 -2.86 5.74 -14.56
N PRO A 94 -1.72 5.13 -14.94
CA PRO A 94 -0.40 5.62 -14.55
C PRO A 94 0.05 6.88 -15.30
N ARG A 95 -0.55 7.19 -16.46
CA ARG A 95 -0.14 8.30 -17.32
C ARG A 95 -1.34 9.06 -17.86
N LYS A 96 -1.21 10.38 -17.94
CA LYS A 96 -2.25 11.28 -18.45
C LYS A 96 -2.61 11.00 -19.91
N GLN A 97 -1.65 10.53 -20.71
CA GLN A 97 -1.82 10.19 -22.12
C GLN A 97 -2.88 9.11 -22.35
N TYR A 98 -3.04 8.16 -21.41
CA TYR A 98 -4.14 7.19 -21.51
C TYR A 98 -5.50 7.87 -21.36
N GLY A 99 -5.61 8.85 -20.46
CA GLY A 99 -6.82 9.66 -20.30
C GLY A 99 -7.18 10.46 -21.55
N GLU A 100 -6.16 10.99 -22.23
CA GLU A 100 -6.33 11.66 -23.53
C GLU A 100 -6.76 10.69 -24.63
N GLY A 101 -6.14 9.50 -24.68
CA GLY A 101 -6.51 8.44 -25.62
C GLY A 101 -7.96 7.98 -25.46
N TYR A 102 -8.44 7.78 -24.22
CA TYR A 102 -9.85 7.46 -23.99
C TYR A 102 -10.78 8.58 -24.49
N ALA A 103 -10.43 9.84 -24.27
CA ALA A 103 -11.22 10.97 -24.77
C ALA A 103 -11.27 11.01 -26.31
N ASP A 104 -10.17 10.63 -26.97
CA ASP A 104 -10.08 10.57 -28.44
C ASP A 104 -10.95 9.45 -29.03
N ILE A 105 -11.06 8.31 -28.35
CA ILE A 105 -11.94 7.19 -28.76
C ILE A 105 -13.41 7.57 -28.59
N LEU A 106 -13.76 8.25 -27.49
CA LEU A 106 -15.15 8.61 -27.18
C LEU A 106 -15.69 9.71 -28.10
N THR A 107 -14.85 10.66 -28.55
CA THR A 107 -15.33 11.75 -29.41
C THR A 107 -14.23 12.46 -30.20
N LYS A 108 -14.55 12.83 -31.45
CA LYS A 108 -13.70 13.72 -32.26
C LYS A 108 -13.95 15.21 -31.96
N ASN A 109 -14.99 15.55 -31.19
CA ASN A 109 -15.39 16.93 -30.95
C ASN A 109 -14.48 17.61 -29.91
N PRO A 110 -13.79 18.71 -30.26
CA PRO A 110 -12.79 19.34 -29.40
C PRO A 110 -13.37 19.89 -28.08
N LYS A 111 -14.62 20.36 -28.08
CA LYS A 111 -15.30 20.85 -26.87
C LYS A 111 -15.52 19.74 -25.83
N ILE A 112 -15.89 18.54 -26.29
CA ILE A 112 -16.13 17.38 -25.41
C ILE A 112 -14.81 16.84 -24.87
N LYS A 113 -13.72 16.91 -25.65
CA LYS A 113 -12.37 16.57 -25.16
C LYS A 113 -11.93 17.46 -23.99
N VAL A 114 -12.17 18.77 -24.05
CA VAL A 114 -11.85 19.70 -22.96
C VAL A 114 -12.63 19.32 -21.69
N VAL A 115 -13.92 19.00 -21.83
CA VAL A 115 -14.75 18.53 -20.72
C VAL A 115 -14.22 17.19 -20.15
N GLY A 116 -13.84 16.25 -21.01
CA GLY A 116 -13.25 14.97 -20.59
C GLY A 116 -11.92 15.13 -19.82
N LYS A 117 -11.03 16.01 -20.28
CA LYS A 117 -9.79 16.34 -19.55
C LYS A 117 -10.08 16.97 -18.19
N LEU A 118 -11.07 17.86 -18.10
CA LEU A 118 -11.48 18.50 -16.86
C LEU A 118 -12.07 17.48 -15.87
N LEU A 119 -12.94 16.57 -16.35
CA LEU A 119 -13.52 15.50 -15.53
C LEU A 119 -12.46 14.51 -15.04
N ASN A 120 -11.50 14.14 -15.88
CA ASN A 120 -10.41 13.26 -15.49
C ASN A 120 -9.49 13.93 -14.45
N TRP A 121 -9.23 15.24 -14.62
CA TRP A 121 -8.51 16.04 -13.62
C TRP A 121 -9.27 16.16 -12.29
N MET A 122 -10.60 16.29 -12.32
CA MET A 122 -11.45 16.35 -11.12
C MET A 122 -11.69 14.98 -10.46
N GLY A 123 -11.66 13.89 -11.23
CA GLY A 123 -11.90 12.51 -10.77
C GLY A 123 -10.87 12.03 -9.74
N GLY A 124 -9.69 12.65 -9.73
CA GLY A 124 -8.61 12.35 -8.79
C GLY A 124 -7.95 11.00 -9.05
N ASP A 125 -6.92 10.71 -8.26
CA ASP A 125 -6.14 9.49 -8.40
C ASP A 125 -6.90 8.28 -7.83
N VAL A 126 -7.24 7.34 -8.71
CA VAL A 126 -7.77 6.02 -8.34
C VAL A 126 -6.62 5.03 -8.32
N TYR A 127 -6.53 4.24 -7.26
CA TYR A 127 -5.46 3.27 -7.04
C TYR A 127 -5.96 1.83 -7.19
N VAL A 128 -5.05 0.93 -7.55
CA VAL A 128 -5.33 -0.51 -7.54
C VAL A 128 -4.71 -1.10 -6.27
N PRO A 129 -5.45 -1.84 -5.44
CA PRO A 129 -4.95 -2.40 -4.18
C PRO A 129 -4.00 -3.58 -4.44
N ALA A 130 -2.81 -3.27 -4.94
CA ALA A 130 -1.74 -4.20 -5.23
C ALA A 130 -0.39 -3.59 -4.83
N LEU A 131 0.58 -4.41 -4.44
CA LEU A 131 1.91 -3.95 -4.07
C LEU A 131 2.75 -3.75 -5.34
N TRP A 132 3.13 -2.51 -5.61
CA TRP A 132 4.03 -2.21 -6.73
C TRP A 132 5.38 -2.90 -6.56
N GLN A 133 5.74 -3.76 -7.52
CA GLN A 133 6.98 -4.55 -7.54
C GLN A 133 7.23 -5.32 -6.24
N GLY A 134 6.17 -5.83 -5.60
CA GLY A 134 6.28 -6.66 -4.41
C GLY A 134 7.03 -7.98 -4.67
N PRO A 135 7.67 -8.59 -3.68
CA PRO A 135 8.32 -9.90 -3.86
C PRO A 135 7.27 -10.98 -4.15
N LEU A 136 7.53 -11.82 -5.17
CA LEU A 136 6.68 -12.96 -5.49
C LEU A 136 6.54 -13.88 -4.27
N CYS A 137 5.32 -14.36 -4.01
CA CYS A 137 5.07 -15.30 -2.92
C CYS A 137 5.94 -16.57 -3.11
N PRO A 138 6.76 -16.95 -2.12
CA PRO A 138 7.45 -18.23 -2.15
C PRO A 138 6.42 -19.35 -2.25
N SER A 139 6.60 -20.27 -3.19
CA SER A 139 5.72 -21.41 -3.39
C SER A 139 6.51 -22.62 -3.83
N ASN A 140 6.14 -23.79 -3.30
CA ASN A 140 6.67 -25.08 -3.73
C ASN A 140 5.96 -25.60 -5.00
N THR A 141 4.90 -24.93 -5.43
CA THR A 141 4.09 -25.26 -6.60
C THR A 141 4.04 -24.09 -7.57
N GLN A 142 3.86 -24.39 -8.86
CA GLN A 142 3.73 -23.37 -9.90
C GLN A 142 2.34 -22.71 -9.86
N PHE A 143 2.30 -21.41 -10.14
CA PHE A 143 1.03 -20.69 -10.28
C PHE A 143 0.49 -20.84 -11.70
N PRO A 144 -0.83 -21.05 -11.88
CA PRO A 144 -1.44 -21.00 -13.21
C PRO A 144 -1.31 -19.59 -13.78
N VAL A 145 -1.12 -19.51 -15.10
CA VAL A 145 -1.00 -18.24 -15.82
C VAL A 145 -2.27 -17.97 -16.61
N VAL A 146 -2.83 -16.77 -16.43
CA VAL A 146 -3.99 -16.29 -17.18
C VAL A 146 -3.56 -15.06 -17.97
N ILE A 147 -3.85 -15.07 -19.28
CA ILE A 147 -3.59 -13.94 -20.16
C ILE A 147 -4.92 -13.22 -20.41
N PHE A 148 -4.97 -11.94 -20.06
CA PHE A 148 -6.13 -11.09 -20.31
C PHE A 148 -5.85 -10.14 -21.46
N SER A 149 -6.75 -10.13 -22.46
CA SER A 149 -6.75 -9.16 -23.53
C SER A 149 -7.87 -8.14 -23.28
N HIS A 150 -7.53 -6.86 -23.25
CA HIS A 150 -8.55 -5.81 -23.16
C HIS A 150 -9.31 -5.68 -24.48
N GLY A 151 -10.49 -5.05 -24.41
CA GLY A 151 -11.32 -4.74 -25.58
C GLY A 151 -10.85 -3.50 -26.32
N LEU A 152 -11.61 -3.10 -27.35
CA LEU A 152 -11.34 -1.88 -28.11
C LEU A 152 -11.31 -0.66 -27.18
N GLY A 153 -10.18 0.05 -27.19
CA GLY A 153 -10.00 1.24 -26.37
C GLY A 153 -9.95 0.98 -24.88
N GLY A 154 -9.53 -0.23 -24.46
CA GLY A 154 -9.25 -0.61 -23.07
C GLY A 154 -7.82 -0.31 -22.65
#